data_AF-A0A944JV18-F1
#
_entry.id   AF-A0A944JV18-F1
#
_cell.length_a   1.000
_cell.length_b   1.000
_cell.length_c   1.000
_cell.angle_alpha   90.00
_cell.angle_beta   90.00
_cell.angle_gamma   90.00
#
_symmetry.space_group_name_H-M   'P 1'
#
loop_
_entity.id
_entity.type
_entity.pdbx_description
1 polymer ?
#
loop_
_entity_poly.entity_id
_entity_poly.type
_entity_poly.pdbx_seq_one_letter_code
_entity_poly.pdbx_strand_id
1 'polypeptide(L)'
;MTNPSTADAGESEPTPDSPQAADRGDARLDLPGIVADPPAAGASATDGASGIPGTALDAYKRAELSVAAALPGCKLPWQLLAGIGRVESVHATGYGLKADGSTEKPIRGPRLDGNGFAEIRDTDKGEWDADAEYDRAIGPLQFIPSTWRTWGADGNGDGKRDPNNIYDAALGAGLYLCAGDRDLSVAAKLDSAILSYNNSREYVNTVLGYMRQYQAGGVTEVPNPPAGDYPTQPPGTLPTPHPQPQPQTPRPTPTPTPTPTPTPTPTPTPTPTPTPAAHLAELTLLGGSGLTAETGADFTEAAKVKAALSDGKPAVGQEVVFTVEEDTTGGTGFGTSAEKSVAVKAGADGTAAAPKLKAGAQAGTFTLRVSAYDKYGHFTVKFTGKVTAKPVADKLARPDGAKPLEAVAGKGIEGVAVLATVGGKAVEGTETVAELVVQDKDGTWIPVDPATAKGPYFKDETGKKIFSLTLPKTGADGKIVLPVLFTDADLPAGTYSLRLTTPQKVTLTLDIKITAPQPIPAPTQP
;
A
#
# COMPACT_ATOMS: atom_id res chain seq x y z
N MET A 1 -14.81 40.85 25.01
CA MET A 1 -14.61 40.40 23.62
C MET A 1 -13.14 40.64 23.33
N THR A 2 -12.23 39.69 23.17
CA THR A 2 -12.25 38.24 22.94
C THR A 2 -10.96 37.69 23.58
N ASN A 3 -11.07 36.69 24.44
CA ASN A 3 -9.93 35.89 24.92
C ASN A 3 -9.54 34.87 23.85
N PRO A 4 -8.28 34.81 23.40
CA PRO A 4 -7.68 33.55 22.97
C PRO A 4 -7.05 32.91 24.21
N SER A 5 -7.60 31.77 24.62
CA SER A 5 -7.02 30.93 25.67
C SER A 5 -5.70 30.35 25.15
N THR A 6 -4.58 30.92 25.59
CA THR A 6 -3.27 30.27 25.59
C THR A 6 -3.33 29.08 26.54
N ALA A 7 -3.46 27.88 25.99
CA ALA A 7 -3.14 26.66 26.73
C ALA A 7 -1.61 26.64 26.90
N ASP A 8 -1.21 26.71 28.16
CA ASP A 8 0.15 26.62 28.64
C ASP A 8 0.79 25.32 28.15
N ALA A 9 1.76 25.45 27.24
CA ALA A 9 2.64 24.38 26.82
C ALA A 9 3.68 24.13 27.92
N GLY A 10 3.21 23.59 29.04
CA GLY A 10 4.03 22.85 29.97
C GLY A 10 3.95 21.37 29.62
N GLU A 11 4.55 20.97 28.49
CA GLU A 11 4.76 19.57 28.15
C GLU A 11 5.58 18.92 29.27
N SER A 12 4.90 18.20 30.14
CA SER A 12 5.56 17.31 31.09
C SER A 12 6.14 16.15 30.29
N GLU A 13 7.46 15.97 30.35
CA GLU A 13 8.11 14.78 29.80
C GLU A 13 7.40 13.51 30.31
N PRO A 14 7.14 12.51 29.45
CA PRO A 14 6.42 11.31 29.86
C PRO A 14 7.30 10.46 30.76
N THR A 15 6.94 10.43 32.03
CA THR A 15 7.50 9.57 33.08
C THR A 15 6.74 8.24 33.13
N PRO A 16 7.19 7.27 33.95
CA PRO A 16 6.41 6.09 34.37
C PRO A 16 5.01 6.38 34.94
N ASP A 17 4.59 7.65 35.03
CA ASP A 17 3.32 8.12 35.60
C ASP A 17 2.18 8.25 34.56
N SER A 18 2.37 7.81 33.31
CA SER A 18 1.28 7.75 32.32
C SER A 18 0.19 6.77 32.76
N PRO A 19 -1.11 7.13 32.69
CA PRO A 19 -2.20 6.19 33.00
C PRO A 19 -2.17 4.92 32.13
N GLN A 20 -1.59 4.98 30.92
CA GLN A 20 -1.36 3.81 30.07
C GLN A 20 -0.46 2.76 30.73
N ALA A 21 0.50 3.20 31.56
CA ALA A 21 1.44 2.36 32.28
C ALA A 21 0.86 1.77 33.58
N ALA A 22 -0.38 2.08 33.94
CA ALA A 22 -1.03 1.42 35.06
C ALA A 22 -1.11 -0.10 34.81
N ASP A 23 -1.01 -0.91 35.86
CA ASP A 23 -1.15 -2.36 35.74
C ASP A 23 -2.58 -2.69 35.30
N ARG A 24 -2.73 -3.10 34.03
CA ARG A 24 -4.02 -3.49 33.42
C ARG A 24 -4.29 -4.99 33.57
N GLY A 25 -3.54 -5.70 34.41
CA GLY A 25 -3.63 -7.15 34.59
C GLY A 25 -2.87 -7.94 33.51
N ASP A 26 -2.80 -9.26 33.70
CA ASP A 26 -2.08 -10.17 32.80
C ASP A 26 -2.80 -10.40 31.47
N ALA A 27 -2.07 -10.28 30.37
CA ALA A 27 -2.51 -10.72 29.05
C ALA A 27 -2.34 -12.25 28.93
N ARG A 28 -3.21 -13.04 29.56
CA ARG A 28 -3.23 -14.49 29.37
C ARG A 28 -3.84 -14.85 28.02
N LEU A 29 -2.98 -14.89 27.01
CA LEU A 29 -3.25 -15.57 25.75
C LEU A 29 -2.90 -17.04 25.96
N ASP A 30 -3.81 -17.97 25.66
CA ASP A 30 -3.40 -19.34 25.36
C ASP A 30 -2.45 -19.27 24.17
N LEU A 31 -1.14 -19.21 24.46
CA LEU A 31 -0.12 -19.32 23.44
C LEU A 31 -0.33 -20.69 22.79
N PRO A 32 -0.55 -20.81 21.46
CA PRO A 32 -0.22 -22.07 20.81
C PRO A 32 1.21 -22.38 21.20
N GLY A 33 1.41 -23.56 21.78
CA GLY A 33 2.66 -23.94 22.43
C GLY A 33 3.86 -23.51 21.59
N ILE A 34 4.83 -22.91 22.27
CA ILE A 34 6.19 -22.69 21.75
C ILE A 34 6.54 -23.92 20.92
N VAL A 35 6.75 -23.73 19.62
CA VAL A 35 7.21 -24.80 18.72
C VAL A 35 8.57 -25.24 19.24
N ALA A 36 8.56 -26.23 20.12
CA ALA A 36 9.68 -27.10 20.39
C ALA A 36 9.67 -28.14 19.27
N ASP A 37 10.66 -28.03 18.38
CA ASP A 37 11.01 -28.92 17.28
C ASP A 37 9.92 -29.24 16.22
N PRO A 38 10.31 -29.43 14.95
CA PRO A 38 9.37 -29.58 13.85
C PRO A 38 8.60 -30.91 13.94
N PRO A 39 7.25 -30.91 13.99
CA PRO A 39 6.49 -32.14 13.86
C PRO A 39 6.41 -32.56 12.39
N ALA A 40 6.50 -33.87 12.18
CA ALA A 40 6.44 -34.55 10.90
C ALA A 40 5.21 -34.19 10.05
N ALA A 41 5.39 -34.31 8.73
CA ALA A 41 4.39 -34.06 7.70
C ALA A 41 3.02 -34.69 8.01
N GLY A 42 1.95 -33.88 7.95
CA GLY A 42 0.59 -34.42 7.80
C GLY A 42 -0.57 -33.77 8.55
N ALA A 43 -0.46 -32.57 9.14
CA ALA A 43 -1.61 -31.89 9.76
C ALA A 43 -1.86 -30.50 9.15
N SER A 44 -3.06 -30.27 8.61
CA SER A 44 -3.49 -28.98 8.08
C SER A 44 -3.56 -27.93 9.19
N ALA A 45 -2.77 -26.85 9.02
CA ALA A 45 -2.81 -25.67 9.88
C ALA A 45 -4.15 -24.94 9.66
N THR A 46 -4.91 -24.73 10.74
CA THR A 46 -6.02 -23.78 10.75
C THR A 46 -5.45 -22.37 10.76
N ASP A 47 -5.80 -21.57 9.75
CA ASP A 47 -5.47 -20.15 9.62
C ASP A 47 -5.87 -19.37 10.88
N GLY A 48 -4.90 -18.75 11.57
CA GLY A 48 -5.20 -17.87 12.72
C GLY A 48 -4.02 -17.51 13.63
N ALA A 49 -2.94 -18.28 13.62
CA ALA A 49 -1.82 -18.06 14.55
C ALA A 49 -0.74 -17.07 14.04
N SER A 50 -0.72 -16.70 12.76
CA SER A 50 0.35 -15.89 12.14
C SER A 50 -0.11 -14.87 11.10
N GLY A 51 -1.42 -14.79 10.83
CA GLY A 51 -1.98 -13.85 9.85
C GLY A 51 -2.10 -12.42 10.40
N ILE A 52 -1.67 -11.42 9.64
CA ILE A 52 -1.94 -10.00 9.91
C ILE A 52 -2.84 -9.46 8.78
N PRO A 53 -3.99 -8.83 9.07
CA PRO A 53 -4.79 -8.14 8.07
C PRO A 53 -3.94 -7.15 7.27
N GLY A 54 -4.07 -7.15 5.93
CA GLY A 54 -3.26 -6.31 5.05
C GLY A 54 -3.25 -4.83 5.44
N THR A 55 -4.42 -4.29 5.81
CA THR A 55 -4.50 -2.90 6.31
C THR A 55 -3.75 -2.68 7.63
N ALA A 56 -3.78 -3.63 8.56
CA ALA A 56 -3.06 -3.52 9.82
C ALA A 56 -1.54 -3.59 9.59
N LEU A 57 -1.09 -4.51 8.72
CA LEU A 57 0.31 -4.65 8.36
C LEU A 57 0.85 -3.37 7.69
N ASP A 58 0.09 -2.80 6.76
CA ASP A 58 0.41 -1.53 6.12
C ASP A 58 0.48 -0.39 7.15
N ALA A 59 -0.47 -0.32 8.09
CA ALA A 59 -0.45 0.67 9.15
C ALA A 59 0.80 0.61 10.03
N TYR A 60 1.23 -0.60 10.45
CA TYR A 60 2.43 -0.74 11.26
C TYR A 60 3.71 -0.35 10.51
N LYS A 61 3.84 -0.76 9.24
CA LYS A 61 5.00 -0.41 8.40
C LYS A 61 5.06 1.09 8.11
N ARG A 62 3.90 1.72 7.86
CA ARG A 62 3.83 3.17 7.67
C ARG A 62 4.17 3.92 8.96
N ALA A 63 3.69 3.46 10.10
CA ALA A 63 4.04 4.05 11.40
C ALA A 63 5.55 3.97 11.67
N GLU A 64 6.20 2.84 11.38
CA GLU A 64 7.67 2.73 11.44
C GLU A 64 8.36 3.79 10.57
N LEU A 65 7.96 3.94 9.29
CA LEU A 65 8.52 4.96 8.40
C LEU A 65 8.31 6.38 8.92
N SER A 66 7.09 6.71 9.35
CA SER A 66 6.75 8.04 9.86
C SER A 66 7.48 8.37 11.16
N VAL A 67 7.62 7.40 12.06
CA VAL A 67 8.35 7.57 13.32
C VAL A 67 9.86 7.64 13.07
N ALA A 68 10.41 6.86 12.14
CA ALA A 68 11.80 6.99 11.74
C ALA A 68 12.09 8.39 11.17
N ALA A 69 11.14 8.95 10.42
CA ALA A 69 11.25 10.30 9.88
C ALA A 69 11.20 11.38 10.97
N ALA A 70 10.33 11.22 11.98
CA ALA A 70 10.18 12.18 13.08
C ALA A 70 11.27 12.06 14.15
N LEU A 71 11.65 10.82 14.49
CA LEU A 71 12.47 10.43 15.63
C LEU A 71 13.50 9.36 15.19
N PRO A 72 14.47 9.70 14.34
CA PRO A 72 15.39 8.71 13.74
C PRO A 72 16.25 7.97 14.76
N GLY A 73 16.49 8.56 15.94
CA GLY A 73 17.19 7.91 17.04
C GLY A 73 16.42 6.75 17.69
N CYS A 74 15.10 6.68 17.49
CA CYS A 74 14.26 5.69 18.15
C CYS A 74 14.39 4.28 17.59
N LYS A 75 14.56 4.15 16.27
CA LYS A 75 14.68 2.84 15.59
C LYS A 75 13.54 1.87 15.93
N LEU A 76 12.30 2.39 15.92
CA LEU A 76 11.09 1.60 16.13
C LEU A 76 10.95 0.54 15.04
N PRO A 77 10.90 -0.77 15.37
CA PRO A 77 10.59 -1.81 14.40
C PRO A 77 9.06 -1.98 14.28
N TRP A 78 8.52 -2.06 13.06
CA TRP A 78 7.07 -2.24 12.85
C TRP A 78 6.53 -3.51 13.53
N GLN A 79 7.37 -4.55 13.69
CA GLN A 79 7.01 -5.80 14.34
C GLN A 79 6.68 -5.60 15.83
N LEU A 80 7.22 -4.56 16.48
CA LEU A 80 6.83 -4.20 17.85
C LEU A 80 5.38 -3.71 17.89
N LEU A 81 5.00 -2.82 16.97
CA LEU A 81 3.63 -2.34 16.84
C LEU A 81 2.66 -3.48 16.51
N ALA A 82 3.07 -4.39 15.61
CA ALA A 82 2.31 -5.60 15.32
C ALA A 82 2.18 -6.51 16.55
N GLY A 83 3.24 -6.69 17.33
CA GLY A 83 3.20 -7.45 18.58
C GLY A 83 2.18 -6.88 19.57
N ILE A 84 2.18 -5.55 19.76
CA ILE A 84 1.17 -4.86 20.58
C ILE A 84 -0.22 -5.06 19.99
N GLY A 85 -0.43 -4.77 18.70
CA GLY A 85 -1.75 -4.92 18.08
C GLY A 85 -2.31 -6.34 18.09
N ARG A 86 -1.43 -7.35 18.07
CA ARG A 86 -1.82 -8.75 18.25
C ARG A 86 -2.40 -8.99 19.65
N VAL A 87 -1.72 -8.48 20.68
CA VAL A 87 -2.14 -8.64 22.08
C VAL A 87 -3.39 -7.82 22.37
N GLU A 88 -3.46 -6.58 21.88
CA GLU A 88 -4.51 -5.63 22.24
C GLU A 88 -5.86 -5.90 21.55
N SER A 89 -5.86 -6.34 20.30
CA SER A 89 -7.11 -6.51 19.53
C SER A 89 -7.07 -7.59 18.46
N VAL A 90 -6.01 -8.41 18.43
CA VAL A 90 -5.76 -9.34 17.31
C VAL A 90 -5.77 -8.58 15.98
N HIS A 91 -5.08 -7.43 15.93
CA HIS A 91 -5.01 -6.55 14.76
C HIS A 91 -6.38 -6.02 14.27
N ALA A 92 -7.27 -5.68 15.21
CA ALA A 92 -8.65 -5.28 14.93
C ALA A 92 -9.51 -6.34 14.22
N THR A 93 -9.12 -7.61 14.27
CA THR A 93 -9.87 -8.72 13.66
C THR A 93 -11.26 -8.85 14.30
N GLY A 94 -12.29 -9.04 13.47
CA GLY A 94 -13.69 -9.17 13.90
C GLY A 94 -14.43 -7.83 14.09
N TYR A 95 -13.73 -6.69 14.06
CA TYR A 95 -14.31 -5.36 14.20
C TYR A 95 -14.66 -4.68 12.86
N GLY A 96 -14.56 -5.41 11.75
CA GLY A 96 -14.82 -4.90 10.40
C GLY A 96 -13.77 -3.87 9.98
N LEU A 97 -12.50 -4.27 9.96
CA LEU A 97 -11.40 -3.40 9.54
C LEU A 97 -11.53 -3.06 8.04
N LYS A 98 -11.65 -1.78 7.72
CA LYS A 98 -11.79 -1.28 6.34
C LYS A 98 -10.44 -0.89 5.75
N ALA A 99 -10.41 -0.70 4.44
CA ALA A 99 -9.18 -0.33 3.71
C ALA A 99 -8.59 1.03 4.13
N ASP A 100 -9.44 1.97 4.56
CA ASP A 100 -9.05 3.29 5.09
C ASP A 100 -8.54 3.24 6.54
N GLY A 101 -8.52 2.06 7.15
CA GLY A 101 -8.07 1.81 8.52
C GLY A 101 -9.15 1.95 9.59
N SER A 102 -10.35 2.43 9.24
CA SER A 102 -11.47 2.53 10.18
C SER A 102 -12.00 1.14 10.53
N THR A 103 -12.52 0.98 11.74
CA THR A 103 -13.36 -0.17 12.10
C THR A 103 -14.84 0.14 11.91
N GLU A 104 -15.67 -0.88 11.65
CA GLU A 104 -17.13 -0.73 11.60
C GLU A 104 -17.74 -0.52 12.98
N LYS A 105 -17.14 -1.12 14.01
CA LYS A 105 -17.52 -0.92 15.41
C LYS A 105 -16.35 -0.37 16.22
N PRO A 106 -16.60 0.56 17.16
CA PRO A 106 -15.57 1.00 18.10
C PRO A 106 -15.00 -0.18 18.88
N ILE A 107 -13.68 -0.19 19.08
CA ILE A 107 -13.02 -1.18 19.92
C ILE A 107 -12.88 -0.58 21.31
N ARG A 108 -13.60 -1.16 22.28
CA ARG A 108 -13.59 -0.71 23.67
C ARG A 108 -13.20 -1.87 24.57
N GLY A 109 -12.19 -1.63 25.40
CA GLY A 109 -11.71 -2.56 26.41
C GLY A 109 -12.65 -2.67 27.61
N PRO A 110 -12.23 -3.47 28.61
CA PRO A 110 -12.93 -3.55 29.89
C PRO A 110 -12.95 -2.18 30.58
N ARG A 111 -13.94 -2.02 31.47
CA ARG A 111 -14.03 -0.85 32.35
C ARG A 111 -12.88 -0.88 33.35
N LEU A 112 -12.21 0.26 33.54
CA LEU A 112 -11.07 0.38 34.46
C LEU A 112 -11.57 0.90 35.81
N ASP A 113 -12.33 0.06 36.53
CA ASP A 113 -13.03 0.41 37.77
C ASP A 113 -12.40 -0.20 39.03
N GLY A 114 -11.19 -0.76 38.92
CA GLY A 114 -10.50 -1.44 40.03
C GLY A 114 -10.91 -2.90 40.25
N ASN A 115 -11.89 -3.44 39.51
CA ASN A 115 -12.34 -4.83 39.63
C ASN A 115 -11.59 -5.76 38.65
N GLY A 116 -10.36 -6.10 39.00
CA GLY A 116 -9.50 -6.99 38.18
C GLY A 116 -8.70 -6.27 37.09
N PHE A 117 -8.86 -4.96 36.98
CA PHE A 117 -8.09 -4.05 36.14
C PHE A 117 -7.71 -2.80 36.95
N ALA A 118 -6.80 -1.96 36.43
CA ALA A 118 -6.52 -0.65 37.01
C ALA A 118 -7.80 0.16 37.27
N GLU A 119 -7.82 0.99 38.31
CA GLU A 119 -8.86 2.00 38.51
C GLU A 119 -8.43 3.31 37.83
N ILE A 120 -9.11 3.71 36.75
CA ILE A 120 -8.89 4.96 36.02
C ILE A 120 -10.23 5.66 35.85
N ARG A 121 -10.39 6.83 36.50
CA ARG A 121 -11.59 7.66 36.37
C ARG A 121 -11.66 8.34 35.02
N ASP A 122 -12.88 8.65 34.58
CA ASP A 122 -13.17 9.36 33.34
C ASP A 122 -12.24 10.58 33.10
N THR A 123 -11.63 10.64 31.92
CA THR A 123 -10.74 11.74 31.52
C THR A 123 -11.20 12.53 30.30
N ASP A 124 -12.27 12.09 29.63
CA ASP A 124 -12.75 12.66 28.36
C ASP A 124 -14.27 12.92 28.32
N LYS A 125 -14.99 12.67 29.41
CA LYS A 125 -16.45 12.76 29.54
C LYS A 125 -17.19 11.74 28.67
N GLY A 126 -16.58 10.57 28.47
CA GLY A 126 -17.08 9.48 27.65
C GLY A 126 -17.00 9.74 26.15
N GLU A 127 -16.14 10.65 25.69
CA GLU A 127 -15.99 11.02 24.27
C GLU A 127 -15.67 9.78 23.42
N TRP A 128 -14.71 8.97 23.84
CA TRP A 128 -14.23 7.85 23.04
C TRP A 128 -14.83 6.49 23.46
N ASP A 129 -15.07 6.29 24.75
CA ASP A 129 -15.51 5.01 25.29
C ASP A 129 -16.98 4.94 25.74
N ALA A 130 -17.68 6.08 25.72
CA ALA A 130 -19.06 6.26 26.19
C ALA A 130 -19.30 5.90 27.67
N ASP A 131 -18.28 6.02 28.53
CA ASP A 131 -18.38 5.85 29.98
C ASP A 131 -17.97 7.15 30.70
N ALA A 132 -18.94 7.85 31.29
CA ALA A 132 -18.69 9.14 31.94
C ALA A 132 -18.26 9.01 33.41
N GLU A 133 -17.87 7.82 33.85
CA GLU A 133 -17.45 7.56 35.24
C GLU A 133 -16.05 6.96 35.33
N TYR A 134 -15.72 6.00 34.46
CA TYR A 134 -14.40 5.37 34.37
C TYR A 134 -13.97 5.22 32.92
N ASP A 135 -12.68 5.39 32.65
CA ASP A 135 -12.13 5.21 31.31
C ASP A 135 -12.13 3.71 30.92
N ARG A 136 -12.12 3.47 29.62
CA ARG A 136 -11.80 2.18 28.98
C ARG A 136 -10.65 2.37 28.01
N ALA A 137 -9.96 1.28 27.73
CA ALA A 137 -9.02 1.29 26.61
C ALA A 137 -9.77 1.39 25.26
N ILE A 138 -9.31 2.23 24.34
CA ILE A 138 -9.97 2.55 23.07
C ILE A 138 -9.11 2.16 21.87
N GLY A 139 -9.76 1.69 20.82
CA GLY A 139 -9.16 1.44 19.51
C GLY A 139 -8.33 0.15 19.38
N PRO A 140 -7.78 -0.11 18.18
CA PRO A 140 -7.01 -1.32 17.88
C PRO A 140 -5.78 -1.54 18.76
N LEU A 141 -5.19 -0.44 19.26
CA LEU A 141 -4.02 -0.49 20.15
C LEU A 141 -4.34 -0.10 21.59
N GLN A 142 -5.63 -0.05 21.96
CA GLN A 142 -6.11 0.02 23.34
C GLN A 142 -5.47 1.16 24.18
N PHE A 143 -5.53 2.39 23.65
CA PHE A 143 -5.11 3.60 24.36
C PHE A 143 -6.06 3.94 25.51
N ILE A 144 -5.58 4.58 26.57
CA ILE A 144 -6.42 5.28 27.54
C ILE A 144 -6.75 6.68 26.97
N PRO A 145 -7.98 7.21 27.10
CA PRO A 145 -8.36 8.51 26.53
C PRO A 145 -7.40 9.65 26.87
N SER A 146 -6.93 9.73 28.12
CA SER A 146 -5.91 10.71 28.54
C SER A 146 -4.56 10.54 27.83
N THR A 147 -4.15 9.31 27.50
CA THR A 147 -2.93 9.02 26.75
C THR A 147 -3.14 9.34 25.27
N TRP A 148 -4.31 9.01 24.71
CA TRP A 148 -4.70 9.37 23.35
C TRP A 148 -4.68 10.89 23.14
N ARG A 149 -5.15 11.67 24.13
CA ARG A 149 -5.11 13.12 24.08
C ARG A 149 -3.69 13.68 23.85
N THR A 150 -2.66 13.00 24.36
CA THR A 150 -1.26 13.41 24.20
C THR A 150 -0.62 12.82 22.95
N TRP A 151 -0.84 11.53 22.68
CA TRP A 151 -0.09 10.76 21.68
C TRP A 151 -0.87 10.43 20.41
N GLY A 152 -2.17 10.72 20.38
CA GLY A 152 -3.01 10.52 19.20
C GLY A 152 -2.44 11.27 18.01
N ALA A 153 -2.37 10.58 16.88
CA ALA A 153 -1.75 11.08 15.65
C ALA A 153 -2.61 10.73 14.44
N ASP A 154 -2.50 11.52 13.38
CA ASP A 154 -3.19 11.32 12.10
C ASP A 154 -2.26 10.50 11.19
N GLY A 155 -2.47 9.18 11.18
CA GLY A 155 -1.63 8.23 10.47
C GLY A 155 -2.02 8.06 9.00
N ASN A 156 -3.30 8.25 8.68
CA ASN A 156 -3.82 8.17 7.30
C ASN A 156 -3.82 9.54 6.58
N GLY A 157 -3.52 10.63 7.29
CA GLY A 157 -3.45 11.99 6.77
C GLY A 157 -4.81 12.54 6.34
N ASP A 158 -5.90 12.17 7.01
CA ASP A 158 -7.26 12.65 6.71
C ASP A 158 -7.67 13.91 7.50
N GLY A 159 -6.79 14.41 8.36
CA GLY A 159 -6.98 15.57 9.21
C GLY A 159 -7.64 15.26 10.56
N LYS A 160 -7.90 13.99 10.87
CA LYS A 160 -8.48 13.54 12.14
C LYS A 160 -7.50 12.65 12.89
N ARG A 161 -7.66 12.62 14.20
CA ARG A 161 -6.96 11.70 15.09
C ARG A 161 -8.03 10.79 15.70
N ASP A 162 -8.36 9.72 15.00
CA ASP A 162 -9.36 8.74 15.42
C ASP A 162 -8.70 7.50 16.04
N PRO A 163 -8.86 7.24 17.35
CA PRO A 163 -8.29 6.06 17.99
C PRO A 163 -8.83 4.75 17.41
N ASN A 164 -10.00 4.75 16.75
CA ASN A 164 -10.57 3.59 16.07
C ASN A 164 -10.06 3.41 14.63
N ASN A 165 -9.18 4.30 14.14
CA ASN A 165 -8.44 4.09 12.92
C ASN A 165 -7.07 3.45 13.22
N ILE A 166 -6.77 2.31 12.58
CA ILE A 166 -5.53 1.58 12.87
C ILE A 166 -4.26 2.30 12.40
N TYR A 167 -4.33 3.16 11.37
CA TYR A 167 -3.19 3.98 10.97
C TYR A 167 -2.86 5.02 12.04
N ASP A 168 -3.89 5.68 12.57
CA ASP A 168 -3.78 6.69 13.62
C ASP A 168 -3.28 6.06 14.92
N ALA A 169 -3.89 4.95 15.33
CA ALA A 169 -3.47 4.19 16.50
C ALA A 169 -2.02 3.72 16.38
N ALA A 170 -1.62 3.16 15.23
CA ALA A 170 -0.24 2.69 15.00
C ALA A 170 0.78 3.82 15.07
N LEU A 171 0.51 4.97 14.43
CA LEU A 171 1.39 6.12 14.49
C LEU A 171 1.49 6.68 15.92
N GLY A 172 0.35 6.83 16.61
CA GLY A 172 0.33 7.29 17.99
C GLY A 172 1.09 6.36 18.94
N ALA A 173 0.94 5.04 18.77
CA ALA A 173 1.66 4.05 19.57
C ALA A 173 3.17 4.10 19.30
N GLY A 174 3.56 4.27 18.05
CA GLY A 174 4.96 4.44 17.68
C GLY A 174 5.60 5.67 18.33
N LEU A 175 4.93 6.83 18.26
CA LEU A 175 5.37 8.06 18.92
C LEU A 175 5.45 7.88 20.44
N TYR A 176 4.46 7.22 21.04
CA TYR A 176 4.44 6.95 22.48
C TYR A 176 5.58 6.02 22.95
N LEU A 177 5.84 4.93 22.23
CA LEU A 177 6.95 4.02 22.53
C LEU A 177 8.31 4.72 22.39
N CYS A 178 8.42 5.63 21.43
CA CYS A 178 9.60 6.45 21.15
C CYS A 178 9.73 7.69 22.02
N ALA A 179 8.87 7.88 23.00
CA ALA A 179 8.91 9.05 23.86
C ALA A 179 10.26 9.21 24.57
N GLY A 180 10.73 10.46 24.68
CA GLY A 180 12.04 10.80 25.24
C GLY A 180 13.20 10.51 24.28
N ASP A 181 14.33 10.03 24.81
CA ASP A 181 15.55 9.70 24.06
C ASP A 181 15.67 8.19 23.79
N ARG A 182 14.55 7.46 23.79
CA ARG A 182 14.57 5.99 23.69
C ARG A 182 15.15 5.57 22.35
N ASP A 183 16.07 4.60 22.38
CA ASP A 183 16.56 3.85 21.22
C ASP A 183 16.09 2.40 21.42
N LEU A 184 15.07 1.98 20.67
CA LEU A 184 14.41 0.69 20.79
C LEU A 184 15.26 -0.47 20.22
N SER A 185 16.41 -0.19 19.62
CA SER A 185 17.42 -1.23 19.36
C SER A 185 18.17 -1.65 20.63
N VAL A 186 18.10 -0.85 21.70
CA VAL A 186 18.69 -1.16 23.01
C VAL A 186 17.67 -1.92 23.85
N ALA A 187 17.96 -3.19 24.16
CA ALA A 187 17.02 -4.09 24.86
C ALA A 187 16.40 -3.51 26.14
N ALA A 188 17.17 -2.82 26.98
CA ALA A 188 16.66 -2.20 28.20
C ALA A 188 15.69 -1.03 27.92
N LYS A 189 15.95 -0.24 26.88
CA LYS A 189 15.07 0.87 26.46
C LYS A 189 13.80 0.33 25.78
N LEU A 190 13.91 -0.75 25.00
CA LEU A 190 12.77 -1.50 24.46
C LEU A 190 11.88 -2.05 25.56
N ASP A 191 12.47 -2.72 26.55
CA ASP A 191 11.76 -3.27 27.71
C ASP A 191 10.99 -2.19 28.48
N SER A 192 11.68 -1.09 28.80
CA SER A 192 11.09 0.07 29.47
C SER A 192 9.99 0.73 28.65
N ALA A 193 10.10 0.77 27.32
CA ALA A 193 9.08 1.32 26.45
C ALA A 193 7.79 0.49 26.52
N ILE A 194 7.91 -0.84 26.45
CA ILE A 194 6.76 -1.74 26.53
C ILE A 194 6.12 -1.69 27.93
N LEU A 195 6.92 -1.61 29.00
CA LEU A 195 6.39 -1.41 30.36
C LEU A 195 5.63 -0.09 30.52
N SER A 196 6.06 0.98 29.84
CA SER A 196 5.28 2.22 29.83
C SER A 196 3.96 2.09 29.06
N TYR A 197 3.83 1.09 28.19
CA TYR A 197 2.59 0.78 27.50
C TYR A 197 1.65 -0.09 28.34
N ASN A 198 2.20 -1.02 29.10
CA ASN A 198 1.51 -1.81 30.11
C ASN A 198 2.57 -2.36 31.09
N ASN A 199 2.46 -2.01 32.37
CA ASN A 199 3.45 -2.37 33.39
C ASN A 199 3.28 -3.83 33.88
N SER A 200 3.25 -4.78 32.93
CA SER A 200 3.23 -6.22 33.18
C SER A 200 4.40 -6.91 32.49
N ARG A 201 5.13 -7.74 33.25
CA ARG A 201 6.23 -8.54 32.71
C ARG A 201 5.74 -9.61 31.72
N GLU A 202 4.57 -10.17 31.97
CA GLU A 202 3.94 -11.13 31.05
C GLU A 202 3.62 -10.45 29.72
N TYR A 203 3.04 -9.24 29.76
CA TYR A 203 2.77 -8.45 28.57
C TYR A 203 4.06 -8.19 27.75
N VAL A 204 5.14 -7.76 28.40
CA VAL A 204 6.44 -7.55 27.74
C VAL A 204 6.92 -8.83 27.03
N ASN A 205 6.89 -9.96 27.73
CA ASN A 205 7.34 -11.24 27.17
C ASN A 205 6.50 -11.66 25.96
N THR A 206 5.20 -11.47 26.02
CA THR A 206 4.24 -11.80 24.96
C THR A 206 4.45 -10.92 23.72
N VAL A 207 4.52 -9.60 23.90
CA VAL A 207 4.78 -8.64 22.81
C VAL A 207 6.12 -8.95 22.13
N LEU A 208 7.18 -9.17 22.91
CA LEU A 208 8.50 -9.53 22.35
C LEU A 208 8.48 -10.91 21.67
N GLY A 209 7.65 -11.83 22.14
CA GLY A 209 7.39 -13.12 21.48
C GLY A 209 6.84 -12.96 20.07
N TYR A 210 5.74 -12.22 19.93
CA TYR A 210 5.15 -11.91 18.62
C TYR A 210 6.08 -11.09 17.73
N MET A 211 6.77 -10.09 18.29
CA MET A 211 7.76 -9.31 17.55
C MET A 211 8.82 -10.20 16.91
N ARG A 212 9.39 -11.15 17.68
CA ARG A 212 10.37 -12.12 17.15
C ARG A 212 9.77 -13.07 16.10
N GLN A 213 8.53 -13.51 16.30
CA GLN A 213 7.82 -14.35 15.32
C GLN A 213 7.67 -13.63 13.98
N TYR A 214 7.28 -12.35 13.99
CA TYR A 214 7.16 -11.54 12.79
C TYR A 214 8.51 -11.21 12.15
N GLN A 215 9.57 -11.05 12.95
CA GLN A 215 10.94 -10.87 12.44
C GLN A 215 11.49 -12.13 11.75
N ALA A 216 11.12 -13.33 12.21
CA ALA A 216 11.58 -14.60 11.65
C ALA A 216 10.94 -14.96 10.29
N GLY A 217 10.15 -14.05 9.70
CA GLY A 217 9.45 -14.27 8.43
C GLY A 217 8.08 -14.94 8.58
N GLY A 218 7.56 -15.05 9.81
CA GLY A 218 6.26 -15.67 10.11
C GLY A 218 5.04 -14.79 9.82
N VAL A 219 5.10 -13.92 8.81
CA VAL A 219 4.03 -12.97 8.50
C VAL A 219 3.30 -13.41 7.25
N THR A 220 2.07 -13.89 7.42
CA THR A 220 1.15 -14.09 6.30
C THR A 220 0.22 -12.88 6.26
N GLU A 221 0.28 -12.09 5.19
CA GLU A 221 -0.75 -11.07 4.96
C GLU A 221 -2.07 -11.77 4.66
N VAL A 222 -3.13 -11.43 5.41
CA VAL A 222 -4.47 -11.98 5.21
C VAL A 222 -5.45 -10.88 4.81
N PRO A 223 -6.52 -11.18 4.07
CA PRO A 223 -7.57 -10.22 3.78
C PRO A 223 -8.18 -9.65 5.06
N ASN A 224 -8.68 -8.42 4.99
CA ASN A 224 -9.38 -7.82 6.13
C ASN A 224 -10.62 -8.65 6.48
N PRO A 225 -10.74 -9.14 7.72
CA PRO A 225 -11.89 -9.94 8.13
C PRO A 225 -13.14 -9.05 8.26
N PRO A 226 -14.33 -9.54 7.84
CA PRO A 226 -15.58 -8.81 8.00
C PRO A 226 -15.93 -8.60 9.48
N ALA A 227 -16.89 -7.73 9.77
CA ALA A 227 -17.45 -7.62 11.12
C ALA A 227 -18.26 -8.87 11.46
N GLY A 228 -18.08 -9.40 12.68
CA GLY A 228 -18.70 -10.65 13.11
C GLY A 228 -17.63 -11.65 13.56
N ASP A 229 -18.05 -12.67 14.34
CA ASP A 229 -17.15 -13.60 15.03
C ASP A 229 -15.96 -12.86 15.66
N TYR A 230 -16.27 -11.87 16.52
CA TYR A 230 -15.27 -11.23 17.37
C TYR A 230 -14.43 -12.36 17.96
N PRO A 231 -13.10 -12.35 17.80
CA PRO A 231 -12.29 -13.31 18.52
C PRO A 231 -12.75 -13.19 19.97
N THR A 232 -13.25 -14.30 20.54
CA THR A 232 -13.46 -14.34 21.98
C THR A 232 -12.15 -13.86 22.54
N GLN A 233 -12.18 -12.71 23.23
CA GLN A 233 -11.02 -12.23 23.95
C GLN A 233 -10.49 -13.47 24.67
N PRO A 234 -9.24 -13.89 24.43
CA PRO A 234 -8.75 -15.20 24.85
C PRO A 234 -9.21 -15.46 26.28
N PRO A 235 -9.81 -16.64 26.58
CA PRO A 235 -10.45 -16.88 27.86
C PRO A 235 -9.50 -16.50 28.98
N GLY A 236 -9.80 -15.39 29.66
CA GLY A 236 -9.05 -14.92 30.81
C GLY A 236 -9.26 -15.92 31.94
N THR A 237 -8.45 -16.96 31.99
CA THR A 237 -8.32 -17.76 33.22
C THR A 237 -7.53 -16.92 34.20
N LEU A 238 -8.28 -16.12 34.98
CA LEU A 238 -7.83 -15.39 36.16
C LEU A 238 -6.80 -16.20 36.96
N PRO A 239 -5.56 -15.72 37.15
CA PRO A 239 -4.95 -15.80 38.45
C PRO A 239 -5.58 -14.73 39.34
N THR A 240 -5.86 -15.11 40.57
CA THR A 240 -6.20 -14.20 41.66
C THR A 240 -5.15 -13.08 41.77
N PRO A 241 -5.54 -11.82 42.07
CA PRO A 241 -4.58 -10.75 42.31
C PRO A 241 -3.53 -11.18 43.32
N HIS A 242 -2.26 -10.94 43.03
CA HIS A 242 -1.29 -10.86 44.11
C HIS A 242 -1.74 -9.69 45.00
N PRO A 243 -1.91 -9.90 46.32
CA PRO A 243 -2.35 -8.82 47.19
C PRO A 243 -1.39 -7.64 47.05
N GLN A 244 -1.94 -6.54 46.54
CA GLN A 244 -1.32 -5.23 46.63
C GLN A 244 -0.97 -5.02 48.12
N PRO A 245 0.25 -4.57 48.47
CA PRO A 245 0.52 -4.15 49.84
C PRO A 245 -0.57 -3.17 50.24
N GLN A 246 -1.33 -3.49 51.29
CA GLN A 246 -2.33 -2.59 51.85
C GLN A 246 -1.70 -1.19 52.00
N PRO A 247 -2.44 -0.11 51.68
CA PRO A 247 -2.04 1.22 52.09
C PRO A 247 -1.77 1.17 53.59
N GLN A 248 -0.50 1.34 53.99
CA GLN A 248 -0.17 1.50 55.38
C GLN A 248 -0.92 2.75 55.85
N THR A 249 -1.69 2.59 56.93
CA THR A 249 -2.30 3.73 57.62
C THR A 249 -1.22 4.79 57.86
N PRO A 250 -1.50 6.09 57.61
CA PRO A 250 -0.52 7.13 57.87
C PRO A 250 -0.14 7.07 59.35
N ARG A 251 1.11 6.75 59.66
CA ARG A 251 1.67 6.99 60.98
C ARG A 251 1.58 8.50 61.24
N PRO A 252 1.05 8.97 62.39
CA PRO A 252 0.98 10.40 62.67
C PRO A 252 2.38 11.01 62.62
N THR A 253 2.57 11.94 61.70
CA THR A 253 3.77 12.75 61.55
C THR A 253 3.93 13.62 62.80
N PRO A 254 5.08 13.61 63.49
CA PRO A 254 5.32 14.55 64.59
C PRO A 254 5.27 15.98 64.06
N THR A 255 4.61 16.85 64.83
CA THR A 255 4.47 18.29 64.58
C THR A 255 5.85 18.92 64.31
N PRO A 256 6.03 19.64 63.18
CA PRO A 256 7.30 20.31 62.92
C PRO A 256 7.53 21.44 63.92
N THR A 257 8.73 21.45 64.51
CA THR A 257 9.28 22.57 65.28
C THR A 257 9.51 23.77 64.35
N PRO A 258 9.18 25.02 64.75
CA PRO A 258 9.40 26.18 63.90
C PRO A 258 10.89 26.34 63.56
N THR A 259 11.20 26.26 62.27
CA THR A 259 12.54 26.55 61.72
C THR A 259 12.65 28.06 61.50
N PRO A 260 13.78 28.72 61.85
CA PRO A 260 13.94 30.16 61.71
C PRO A 260 13.83 30.62 60.26
N THR A 261 13.21 31.79 60.09
CA THR A 261 12.99 32.51 58.83
C THR A 261 14.29 32.66 58.02
N PRO A 262 14.35 32.18 56.77
CA PRO A 262 15.51 32.42 55.91
C PRO A 262 15.58 33.90 55.48
N THR A 263 16.79 34.43 55.52
CA THR A 263 17.16 35.74 54.96
C THR A 263 16.90 35.77 53.45
N PRO A 264 16.39 36.87 52.87
CA PRO A 264 16.10 36.95 51.44
C PRO A 264 17.38 36.79 50.61
N THR A 265 17.48 35.68 49.89
CA THR A 265 18.47 35.48 48.83
C THR A 265 18.11 36.38 47.64
N PRO A 266 19.08 37.08 47.01
CA PRO A 266 18.80 37.90 45.83
C PRO A 266 18.16 37.07 44.72
N THR A 267 17.05 37.60 44.18
CA THR A 267 16.36 37.04 43.02
C THR A 267 17.35 36.87 41.86
N PRO A 268 17.58 35.66 41.33
CA PRO A 268 18.43 35.48 40.17
C PRO A 268 17.84 36.26 39.00
N THR A 269 18.70 37.00 38.29
CA THR A 269 18.36 37.65 37.03
C THR A 269 17.77 36.61 36.07
N PRO A 270 16.63 36.87 35.42
CA PRO A 270 16.03 35.90 34.50
C PRO A 270 17.04 35.57 33.39
N THR A 271 17.48 34.32 33.36
CA THR A 271 18.23 33.77 32.22
C THR A 271 17.33 33.91 31.00
N PRO A 272 17.80 34.47 29.87
CA PRO A 272 16.99 34.57 28.66
C PRO A 272 16.50 33.17 28.28
N THR A 273 15.17 33.02 28.15
CA THR A 273 14.55 31.80 27.66
C THR A 273 15.16 31.49 26.29
N PRO A 274 15.77 30.31 26.08
CA PRO A 274 16.36 29.97 24.80
C PRO A 274 15.29 30.06 23.70
N THR A 275 15.63 30.71 22.59
CA THR A 275 14.76 30.73 21.41
C THR A 275 14.51 29.29 20.96
N PRO A 276 13.25 28.86 20.77
CA PRO A 276 12.94 27.51 20.30
C PRO A 276 13.70 27.20 19.01
N ALA A 277 14.22 25.98 18.90
CA ALA A 277 14.84 25.53 17.66
C ALA A 277 13.82 25.59 16.51
N ALA A 278 14.28 25.93 15.30
CA ALA A 278 13.45 25.89 14.10
C ALA A 278 12.90 24.47 13.90
N HIS A 279 11.62 24.38 13.55
CA HIS A 279 10.87 23.14 13.39
C HIS A 279 10.20 23.11 12.02
N LEU A 280 9.76 21.95 11.56
CA LEU A 280 9.07 21.80 10.29
C LEU A 280 7.78 22.65 10.32
N ALA A 281 7.58 23.48 9.30
CA ALA A 281 6.48 24.44 9.27
C ALA A 281 5.64 24.37 7.99
N GLU A 282 6.21 23.86 6.89
CA GLU A 282 5.51 23.80 5.62
C GLU A 282 5.98 22.61 4.78
N LEU A 283 5.03 22.03 4.05
CA LEU A 283 5.27 21.07 2.98
C LEU A 283 4.49 21.51 1.73
N THR A 284 5.20 21.93 0.69
CA THR A 284 4.59 22.53 -0.52
C THR A 284 4.83 21.64 -1.73
N LEU A 285 3.82 21.41 -2.56
CA LEU A 285 3.97 20.69 -3.82
C LEU A 285 4.71 21.55 -4.85
N LEU A 286 5.82 21.04 -5.41
CA LEU A 286 6.60 21.72 -6.45
C LEU A 286 6.34 21.18 -7.87
N GLY A 287 5.80 19.96 -7.99
CA GLY A 287 5.54 19.31 -9.27
C GLY A 287 4.98 17.90 -9.11
N GLY A 288 4.36 17.36 -10.16
CA GLY A 288 3.69 16.05 -10.14
C GLY A 288 2.18 16.10 -9.89
N SER A 289 1.54 17.27 -9.95
CA SER A 289 0.08 17.36 -10.00
C SER A 289 -0.41 16.76 -11.31
N GLY A 290 -1.02 15.57 -11.27
CA GLY A 290 -1.54 14.89 -12.46
C GLY A 290 -0.58 13.90 -13.13
N LEU A 291 0.24 13.20 -12.34
CA LEU A 291 1.06 12.07 -12.82
C LEU A 291 0.22 11.15 -13.70
N THR A 292 0.64 10.93 -14.95
CA THR A 292 -0.06 10.05 -15.88
C THR A 292 0.90 9.05 -16.51
N ALA A 293 0.50 7.78 -16.57
CA ALA A 293 1.24 6.72 -17.26
C ALA A 293 0.28 5.68 -17.86
N GLU A 294 0.72 4.96 -18.88
CA GLU A 294 -0.03 3.81 -19.41
C GLU A 294 0.07 2.59 -18.47
N THR A 295 -0.87 1.66 -18.56
CA THR A 295 -0.86 0.45 -17.74
C THR A 295 0.46 -0.30 -17.83
N GLY A 296 1.05 -0.58 -16.66
CA GLY A 296 2.35 -1.24 -16.54
C GLY A 296 3.56 -0.41 -17.00
N ALA A 297 3.40 0.84 -17.42
CA ALA A 297 4.51 1.72 -17.76
C ALA A 297 5.13 2.36 -16.51
N ASP A 298 6.34 2.90 -16.66
CA ASP A 298 6.93 3.73 -15.62
C ASP A 298 6.40 5.17 -15.75
N PHE A 299 6.14 5.83 -14.62
CA PHE A 299 5.89 7.27 -14.64
C PHE A 299 7.19 8.01 -15.00
N THR A 300 7.14 8.87 -16.01
CA THR A 300 8.29 9.64 -16.48
C THR A 300 8.55 10.87 -15.61
N GLU A 301 7.50 11.40 -15.00
CA GLU A 301 7.59 12.49 -14.03
C GLU A 301 7.61 11.93 -12.60
N ALA A 302 8.43 12.54 -11.75
CA ALA A 302 8.45 12.27 -10.32
C ALA A 302 7.74 13.40 -9.58
N ALA A 303 6.91 13.06 -8.61
CA ALA A 303 6.35 14.03 -7.69
C ALA A 303 7.46 14.67 -6.84
N LYS A 304 7.33 15.97 -6.58
CA LYS A 304 8.31 16.73 -5.79
C LYS A 304 7.62 17.65 -4.81
N VAL A 305 8.15 17.68 -3.59
CA VAL A 305 7.71 18.59 -2.54
C VAL A 305 8.88 19.36 -1.97
N LYS A 306 8.60 20.54 -1.39
CA LYS A 306 9.55 21.34 -0.63
C LYS A 306 9.15 21.34 0.83
N ALA A 307 10.07 20.94 1.70
CA ALA A 307 9.92 21.07 3.15
C ALA A 307 10.67 22.33 3.63
N ALA A 308 9.98 23.16 4.41
CA ALA A 308 10.54 24.38 4.98
C ALA A 308 10.36 24.41 6.51
N LEU A 309 11.33 25.01 7.20
CA LEU A 309 11.31 25.22 8.63
C LEU A 309 10.60 26.52 8.99
N SER A 310 10.25 26.70 10.26
CA SER A 310 9.55 27.87 10.79
C SER A 310 10.32 29.19 10.70
N ASP A 311 11.63 29.14 10.43
CA ASP A 311 12.46 30.31 10.10
C ASP A 311 12.55 30.60 8.59
N GLY A 312 11.79 29.87 7.77
CA GLY A 312 11.74 29.98 6.31
C GLY A 312 12.90 29.29 5.58
N LYS A 313 13.84 28.67 6.30
CA LYS A 313 14.95 27.93 5.67
C LYS A 313 14.50 26.56 5.16
N PRO A 314 15.23 25.98 4.20
CA PRO A 314 14.99 24.61 3.78
C PRO A 314 15.19 23.61 4.92
N ALA A 315 14.27 22.65 5.05
CA ALA A 315 14.39 21.55 6.01
C ALA A 315 15.35 20.46 5.47
N VAL A 316 16.65 20.79 5.43
CA VAL A 316 17.68 19.90 4.86
C VAL A 316 17.75 18.58 5.62
N GLY A 317 17.71 17.47 4.89
CA GLY A 317 17.78 16.12 5.47
C GLY A 317 16.48 15.64 6.11
N GLN A 318 15.43 16.47 6.15
CA GLN A 318 14.10 16.07 6.61
C GLN A 318 13.62 14.85 5.82
N GLU A 319 13.21 13.79 6.53
CA GLU A 319 12.60 12.64 5.89
C GLU A 319 11.15 12.95 5.52
N VAL A 320 10.83 12.64 4.26
CA VAL A 320 9.53 12.83 3.63
C VAL A 320 9.05 11.48 3.16
N VAL A 321 7.87 11.06 3.62
CA VAL A 321 7.24 9.78 3.29
C VAL A 321 6.28 9.99 2.13
N PHE A 322 6.48 9.27 1.03
CA PHE A 322 5.56 9.20 -0.10
C PHE A 322 4.77 7.90 -0.02
N THR A 323 3.46 7.98 -0.21
CA THR A 323 2.54 6.86 -0.01
C THR A 323 1.46 6.81 -1.09
N VAL A 324 1.30 5.65 -1.72
CA VAL A 324 0.23 5.35 -2.68
C VAL A 324 -0.98 4.81 -1.94
N GLU A 325 -2.11 5.50 -2.09
CA GLU A 325 -3.39 5.22 -1.43
C GLU A 325 -4.52 5.18 -2.48
N GLU A 326 -5.69 4.66 -2.10
CA GLU A 326 -6.90 4.67 -2.94
C GLU A 326 -6.65 4.13 -4.37
N ASP A 327 -5.76 3.14 -4.48
CA ASP A 327 -5.27 2.64 -5.76
C ASP A 327 -6.30 1.74 -6.45
N THR A 328 -6.89 2.26 -7.52
CA THR A 328 -7.83 1.53 -8.40
C THR A 328 -7.15 0.94 -9.64
N THR A 329 -5.83 1.10 -9.76
CA THR A 329 -5.07 0.75 -10.96
C THR A 329 -4.51 -0.67 -10.91
N GLY A 330 -4.75 -1.40 -9.82
CA GLY A 330 -4.29 -2.78 -9.67
C GLY A 330 -2.78 -2.90 -9.48
N GLY A 331 -2.19 -2.06 -8.61
CA GLY A 331 -0.81 -2.24 -8.15
C GLY A 331 0.16 -1.12 -8.52
N THR A 332 -0.28 0.14 -8.58
CA THR A 332 0.67 1.26 -8.68
C THR A 332 1.54 1.30 -7.42
N GLY A 333 2.85 1.48 -7.57
CA GLY A 333 3.78 1.45 -6.44
C GLY A 333 5.20 1.86 -6.79
N PHE A 334 6.04 2.03 -5.78
CA PHE A 334 7.43 2.45 -5.91
C PHE A 334 8.36 1.26 -6.17
N GLY A 335 9.38 1.51 -6.99
CA GLY A 335 10.41 0.51 -7.29
C GLY A 335 9.88 -0.72 -8.04
N THR A 336 10.66 -1.79 -8.07
CA THR A 336 10.30 -3.05 -8.73
C THR A 336 9.40 -3.95 -7.88
N SER A 337 9.39 -3.73 -6.55
CA SER A 337 8.54 -4.42 -5.57
C SER A 337 7.13 -3.83 -5.46
N ALA A 338 6.84 -2.73 -6.17
CA ALA A 338 5.58 -1.99 -6.08
C ALA A 338 5.22 -1.61 -4.63
N GLU A 339 6.23 -1.20 -3.86
CA GLU A 339 6.05 -0.75 -2.48
C GLU A 339 5.06 0.42 -2.41
N LYS A 340 4.18 0.39 -1.41
CA LYS A 340 3.15 1.42 -1.27
C LYS A 340 3.65 2.67 -0.56
N SER A 341 4.72 2.58 0.22
CA SER A 341 5.29 3.71 0.95
C SER A 341 6.81 3.71 0.88
N VAL A 342 7.41 4.90 0.81
CA VAL A 342 8.87 5.08 0.80
C VAL A 342 9.27 6.41 1.45
N ALA A 343 10.35 6.42 2.22
CA ALA A 343 10.91 7.63 2.81
C ALA A 343 12.08 8.17 1.95
N VAL A 344 12.13 9.48 1.76
CA VAL A 344 13.18 10.19 1.03
C VAL A 344 13.64 11.39 1.83
N LYS A 345 14.95 11.60 1.93
CA LYS A 345 15.52 12.78 2.57
C LYS A 345 15.47 13.99 1.64
N ALA A 346 15.00 15.11 2.18
CA ALA A 346 15.05 16.40 1.51
C ALA A 346 16.49 16.86 1.27
N GLY A 347 16.75 17.39 0.07
CA GLY A 347 18.06 17.89 -0.34
C GLY A 347 18.45 19.21 0.34
N ALA A 348 19.57 19.79 -0.11
CA ALA A 348 20.10 21.05 0.43
C ALA A 348 19.16 22.25 0.23
N ASP A 349 18.26 22.18 -0.75
CA ASP A 349 17.22 23.17 -1.04
C ASP A 349 15.86 22.84 -0.38
N GLY A 350 15.81 21.77 0.43
CA GLY A 350 14.60 21.29 1.10
C GLY A 350 13.68 20.49 0.19
N THR A 351 14.10 20.20 -1.04
CA THR A 351 13.28 19.44 -1.99
C THR A 351 13.43 17.94 -1.77
N ALA A 352 12.32 17.22 -1.70
CA ALA A 352 12.27 15.76 -1.77
C ALA A 352 11.52 15.32 -3.04
N ALA A 353 12.08 14.37 -3.78
CA ALA A 353 11.49 13.81 -4.98
C ALA A 353 11.12 12.35 -4.76
N ALA A 354 9.92 11.97 -5.17
CA ALA A 354 9.48 10.59 -5.14
C ALA A 354 10.42 9.71 -5.97
N PRO A 355 10.76 8.50 -5.51
CA PRO A 355 11.42 7.51 -6.34
C PRO A 355 10.55 7.14 -7.55
N LYS A 356 11.13 6.41 -8.49
CA LYS A 356 10.44 5.97 -9.70
C LYS A 356 9.19 5.15 -9.35
N LEU A 357 8.05 5.61 -9.87
CA LEU A 357 6.75 4.98 -9.68
C LEU A 357 6.40 4.11 -10.89
N LYS A 358 5.82 2.94 -10.64
CA LYS A 358 5.33 2.00 -11.65
C LYS A 358 3.80 2.06 -11.71
N ALA A 359 3.23 2.17 -12.91
CA ALA A 359 1.78 2.11 -13.11
C ALA A 359 1.23 0.70 -12.90
N GLY A 360 0.05 0.62 -12.29
CA GLY A 360 -0.69 -0.61 -12.12
C GLY A 360 -1.14 -1.24 -13.44
N ALA A 361 -1.66 -2.47 -13.34
CA ALA A 361 -2.08 -3.27 -14.49
C ALA A 361 -3.34 -2.76 -15.20
N GLN A 362 -4.11 -1.88 -14.56
CA GLN A 362 -5.43 -1.43 -15.00
C GLN A 362 -5.50 0.10 -15.06
N ALA A 363 -6.34 0.59 -15.97
CA ALA A 363 -6.65 2.01 -16.04
C ALA A 363 -7.46 2.43 -14.81
N GLY A 364 -7.14 3.58 -14.24
CA GLY A 364 -7.77 4.07 -13.03
C GLY A 364 -7.02 5.26 -12.44
N THR A 365 -7.23 5.50 -11.17
CA THR A 365 -6.57 6.54 -10.39
C THR A 365 -5.99 5.99 -9.10
N PHE A 366 -5.04 6.73 -8.55
CA PHE A 366 -4.52 6.53 -7.19
C PHE A 366 -4.28 7.90 -6.56
N THR A 367 -4.28 7.95 -5.24
CA THR A 367 -3.89 9.13 -4.47
C THR A 367 -2.44 8.97 -4.03
N LEU A 368 -1.59 9.95 -4.34
CA LEU A 368 -0.24 10.03 -3.79
C LEU A 368 -0.23 11.02 -2.64
N ARG A 369 -0.14 10.48 -1.43
CA ARG A 369 0.03 11.24 -0.20
C ARG A 369 1.52 11.44 0.04
N VAL A 370 1.90 12.64 0.43
CA VAL A 370 3.26 12.98 0.83
C VAL A 370 3.18 13.61 2.20
N SER A 371 3.86 13.01 3.17
CA SER A 371 3.84 13.44 4.56
C SER A 371 5.26 13.70 5.06
N ALA A 372 5.43 14.74 5.86
CA ALA A 372 6.66 15.03 6.57
C ALA A 372 6.34 15.20 8.06
N TYR A 373 7.19 14.63 8.91
CA TYR A 373 6.95 14.54 10.34
C TYR A 373 8.14 15.12 11.10
N ASP A 374 7.85 15.85 12.17
CA ASP A 374 8.81 16.14 13.21
C ASP A 374 8.16 15.95 14.60
N LYS A 375 8.89 16.25 15.67
CA LYS A 375 8.37 16.10 17.03
C LYS A 375 7.26 17.11 17.38
N TYR A 376 7.06 18.16 16.60
CA TYR A 376 6.09 19.23 16.85
C TYR A 376 4.81 19.07 16.03
N GLY A 377 4.87 18.34 14.91
CA GLY A 377 3.71 18.12 14.07
C GLY A 377 3.99 17.29 12.83
N HIS A 378 2.99 17.23 11.97
CA HIS A 378 3.07 16.57 10.68
C HIS A 378 2.37 17.42 9.63
N PHE A 379 2.87 17.34 8.40
CA PHE A 379 2.32 18.04 7.25
C PHE A 379 2.05 17.04 6.16
N THR A 380 0.91 17.18 5.50
CA THR A 380 0.46 16.26 4.47
C THR A 380 0.00 17.03 3.24
N VAL A 381 0.45 16.60 2.07
CA VAL A 381 -0.10 17.01 0.77
C VAL A 381 -0.56 15.79 -0.01
N LYS A 382 -1.68 15.90 -0.72
CA LYS A 382 -2.25 14.82 -1.54
C LYS A 382 -2.43 15.32 -2.97
N PHE A 383 -2.19 14.46 -3.94
CA PHE A 383 -2.56 14.70 -5.34
C PHE A 383 -2.90 13.40 -6.04
N THR A 384 -3.77 13.48 -7.05
CA THR A 384 -4.25 12.32 -7.80
C THR A 384 -3.31 12.02 -8.97
N GLY A 385 -2.91 10.76 -9.09
CA GLY A 385 -2.29 10.20 -10.29
C GLY A 385 -3.28 9.36 -11.10
N LYS A 386 -3.02 9.21 -12.39
CA LYS A 386 -3.87 8.52 -13.36
C LYS A 386 -3.09 7.46 -14.12
N VAL A 387 -3.66 6.28 -14.25
CA VAL A 387 -3.18 5.25 -15.15
C VAL A 387 -4.16 5.13 -16.32
N THR A 388 -3.68 5.25 -17.55
CA THR A 388 -4.48 5.12 -18.76
C THR A 388 -4.32 3.74 -19.37
N ALA A 389 -5.38 3.21 -19.98
CA ALA A 389 -5.27 1.98 -20.74
C ALA A 389 -4.28 2.16 -21.90
N LYS A 390 -3.59 1.08 -22.28
CA LYS A 390 -2.81 1.08 -23.52
C LYS A 390 -3.72 1.41 -24.71
N PRO A 391 -3.25 2.21 -25.68
CA PRO A 391 -4.00 2.48 -26.89
C PRO A 391 -4.31 1.16 -27.61
N VAL A 392 -5.54 1.06 -28.11
CA VAL A 392 -5.98 -0.07 -28.94
C VAL A 392 -6.18 0.45 -30.36
N ALA A 393 -5.71 -0.31 -31.35
CA ALA A 393 -5.90 0.05 -32.75
C ALA A 393 -7.39 0.18 -33.10
N ASP A 394 -7.77 1.30 -33.72
CA ASP A 394 -9.10 1.54 -34.28
C ASP A 394 -9.17 1.22 -35.79
N LYS A 395 -8.01 1.04 -36.42
CA LYS A 395 -7.89 0.83 -37.85
C LYS A 395 -6.72 -0.09 -38.19
N LEU A 396 -6.98 -0.99 -39.14
CA LEU A 396 -5.96 -1.76 -39.86
C LEU A 396 -5.92 -1.27 -41.30
N ALA A 397 -4.72 -0.97 -41.84
CA ALA A 397 -4.58 -0.53 -43.22
C ALA A 397 -3.25 -0.92 -43.84
N ARG A 398 -3.24 -1.18 -45.15
CA ARG A 398 -2.01 -1.37 -45.91
C ARG A 398 -1.31 -0.02 -46.19
N PRO A 399 0.02 0.09 -45.98
CA PRO A 399 0.77 1.31 -46.30
C PRO A 399 0.70 1.72 -47.77
N ASP A 400 0.60 0.75 -48.68
CA ASP A 400 0.56 0.94 -50.13
C ASP A 400 -0.87 1.06 -50.72
N GLY A 401 -1.88 1.14 -49.84
CA GLY A 401 -3.28 1.35 -50.20
C GLY A 401 -4.05 0.06 -50.49
N ALA A 402 -5.26 0.20 -51.04
CA ALA A 402 -6.21 -0.90 -51.26
C ALA A 402 -5.96 -1.72 -52.54
N LYS A 403 -4.73 -1.72 -53.08
CA LYS A 403 -4.42 -2.51 -54.28
C LYS A 403 -4.51 -4.01 -53.95
N PRO A 404 -5.17 -4.84 -54.77
CA PRO A 404 -5.17 -6.28 -54.58
C PRO A 404 -3.74 -6.82 -54.50
N LEU A 405 -3.51 -7.81 -53.66
CA LEU A 405 -2.32 -8.65 -53.72
C LEU A 405 -2.41 -9.49 -55.00
N GLU A 406 -1.35 -9.56 -55.79
CA GLU A 406 -1.36 -10.32 -57.04
C GLU A 406 -0.35 -11.46 -56.98
N ALA A 407 -0.75 -12.65 -57.41
CA ALA A 407 0.14 -13.79 -57.57
C ALA A 407 -0.25 -14.67 -58.77
N VAL A 408 0.73 -15.42 -59.26
CA VAL A 408 0.50 -16.54 -60.17
C VAL A 408 0.31 -17.80 -59.33
N ALA A 409 -0.63 -18.67 -59.70
CA ALA A 409 -0.81 -19.96 -59.02
C ALA A 409 0.52 -20.72 -58.91
N GLY A 410 0.81 -21.28 -57.72
CA GLY A 410 2.08 -21.93 -57.40
C GLY A 410 3.21 -21.00 -56.96
N LYS A 411 2.99 -19.67 -56.92
CA LYS A 411 3.93 -18.69 -56.38
C LYS A 411 3.41 -18.13 -55.05
N GLY A 412 4.31 -18.02 -54.07
CA GLY A 412 4.01 -17.39 -52.78
C GLY A 412 3.97 -15.87 -52.88
N ILE A 413 3.23 -15.24 -51.97
CA ILE A 413 3.20 -13.79 -51.77
C ILE A 413 4.00 -13.49 -50.51
N GLU A 414 4.97 -12.59 -50.62
CA GLU A 414 5.86 -12.19 -49.51
C GLU A 414 5.78 -10.68 -49.28
N GLY A 415 6.26 -10.23 -48.13
CA GLY A 415 6.43 -8.80 -47.84
C GLY A 415 5.12 -8.03 -47.63
N VAL A 416 4.01 -8.71 -47.36
CA VAL A 416 2.74 -8.04 -47.07
C VAL A 416 2.78 -7.45 -45.66
N ALA A 417 2.69 -6.12 -45.59
CA ALA A 417 2.65 -5.38 -44.33
C ALA A 417 1.31 -4.66 -44.15
N VAL A 418 0.79 -4.69 -42.94
CA VAL A 418 -0.39 -3.95 -42.48
C VAL A 418 -0.01 -3.11 -41.28
N LEU A 419 -0.53 -1.89 -41.18
CA LEU A 419 -0.37 -1.01 -40.04
C LEU A 419 -1.61 -1.07 -39.15
N ALA A 420 -1.39 -1.30 -37.86
CA ALA A 420 -2.37 -1.10 -36.80
C ALA A 420 -2.21 0.30 -36.23
N THR A 421 -3.26 1.11 -36.31
CA THR A 421 -3.23 2.51 -35.87
C THR A 421 -4.42 2.87 -34.99
N VAL A 422 -4.24 3.88 -34.13
CA VAL A 422 -5.31 4.61 -33.43
C VAL A 422 -5.19 6.10 -33.74
N GLY A 423 -6.25 6.72 -34.28
CA GLY A 423 -6.17 8.13 -34.71
C GLY A 423 -5.02 8.42 -35.68
N GLY A 424 -4.61 7.42 -36.49
CA GLY A 424 -3.50 7.50 -37.44
C GLY A 424 -2.09 7.28 -36.86
N LYS A 425 -1.93 7.04 -35.56
CA LYS A 425 -0.64 6.70 -34.93
C LYS A 425 -0.48 5.19 -34.78
N ALA A 426 0.72 4.67 -34.99
CA ALA A 426 1.05 3.26 -34.79
C ALA A 426 0.73 2.79 -33.36
N VAL A 427 0.21 1.57 -33.23
CA VAL A 427 -0.11 0.94 -31.93
C VAL A 427 0.74 -0.31 -31.73
N GLU A 428 1.54 -0.31 -30.68
CA GLU A 428 2.31 -1.47 -30.22
C GLU A 428 1.43 -2.51 -29.51
N GLY A 429 1.81 -3.79 -29.59
CA GLY A 429 1.17 -4.87 -28.85
C GLY A 429 -0.16 -5.34 -29.45
N THR A 430 -0.53 -4.87 -30.65
CA THR A 430 -1.78 -5.26 -31.31
C THR A 430 -1.70 -6.72 -31.73
N GLU A 431 -2.58 -7.54 -31.17
CA GLU A 431 -2.80 -8.94 -31.58
C GLU A 431 -3.68 -8.98 -32.83
N THR A 432 -3.41 -9.91 -33.75
CA THR A 432 -4.22 -10.07 -34.96
C THR A 432 -4.23 -11.52 -35.41
N VAL A 433 -5.39 -11.99 -35.84
CA VAL A 433 -5.57 -13.27 -36.52
C VAL A 433 -5.81 -13.00 -38.00
N ALA A 434 -5.06 -13.66 -38.88
CA ALA A 434 -5.26 -13.62 -40.32
C ALA A 434 -5.95 -14.92 -40.79
N GLU A 435 -7.09 -14.79 -41.46
CA GLU A 435 -7.93 -15.92 -41.87
C GLU A 435 -8.36 -15.81 -43.32
N LEU A 436 -8.27 -16.91 -44.07
CA LEU A 436 -8.91 -16.98 -45.38
C LEU A 436 -10.43 -17.06 -45.17
N VAL A 437 -11.16 -16.18 -45.84
CA VAL A 437 -12.61 -16.03 -45.68
C VAL A 437 -13.33 -16.09 -47.01
N VAL A 438 -14.61 -16.46 -46.95
CA VAL A 438 -15.56 -16.40 -48.05
C VAL A 438 -16.84 -15.74 -47.58
N GLN A 439 -17.60 -15.15 -48.50
CA GLN A 439 -18.94 -14.68 -48.18
C GLN A 439 -19.92 -15.85 -48.23
N ASP A 440 -20.77 -15.97 -47.20
CA ASP A 440 -21.92 -16.86 -47.22
C ASP A 440 -23.04 -16.30 -48.13
N LYS A 441 -24.18 -17.00 -48.16
CA LYS A 441 -25.33 -16.62 -49.00
C LYS A 441 -25.92 -15.26 -48.63
N ASP A 442 -25.70 -14.80 -47.40
CA ASP A 442 -26.20 -13.54 -46.88
C ASP A 442 -25.15 -12.42 -47.02
N GLY A 443 -24.00 -12.71 -47.64
CA GLY A 443 -22.90 -11.77 -47.84
C GLY A 443 -21.99 -11.61 -46.61
N THR A 444 -22.16 -12.44 -45.58
CA THR A 444 -21.37 -12.40 -44.36
C THR A 444 -20.04 -13.12 -44.56
N TRP A 445 -18.94 -12.46 -44.18
CA TRP A 445 -17.61 -13.07 -44.23
C TRP A 445 -17.44 -14.12 -43.15
N ILE A 446 -17.29 -15.38 -43.55
CA ILE A 446 -17.03 -16.52 -42.67
C ILE A 446 -15.67 -17.16 -43.01
N PRO A 447 -14.96 -17.74 -42.02
CA PRO A 447 -13.75 -18.53 -42.29
C PRO A 447 -14.05 -19.70 -43.24
N VAL A 448 -13.09 -20.02 -44.09
CA VAL A 448 -13.19 -21.21 -44.95
C VAL A 448 -13.08 -22.50 -44.12
N ASP A 449 -13.72 -23.58 -44.58
CA ASP A 449 -13.54 -24.90 -44.00
C ASP A 449 -12.15 -25.46 -44.38
N PRO A 450 -11.23 -25.67 -43.42
CA PRO A 450 -9.87 -26.09 -43.71
C PRO A 450 -9.77 -27.48 -44.37
N ALA A 451 -10.80 -28.33 -44.26
CA ALA A 451 -10.80 -29.65 -44.86
C ALA A 451 -11.08 -29.62 -46.38
N THR A 452 -11.80 -28.60 -46.84
CA THR A 452 -12.31 -28.52 -48.23
C THR A 452 -11.83 -27.27 -48.97
N ALA A 453 -11.30 -26.29 -48.26
CA ALA A 453 -10.86 -25.02 -48.83
C ALA A 453 -9.76 -25.19 -49.88
N LYS A 454 -9.97 -24.52 -51.03
CA LYS A 454 -8.94 -24.23 -52.02
C LYS A 454 -8.70 -22.73 -52.01
N GLY A 455 -7.46 -22.32 -51.78
CA GLY A 455 -7.11 -20.90 -51.67
C GLY A 455 -5.67 -20.70 -51.23
N PRO A 456 -5.22 -19.44 -51.18
CA PRO A 456 -3.97 -19.07 -50.53
C PRO A 456 -3.93 -19.52 -49.07
N TYR A 457 -2.77 -19.93 -48.57
CA TYR A 457 -2.63 -20.56 -47.25
C TYR A 457 -1.31 -20.20 -46.56
N PHE A 458 -1.29 -20.35 -45.24
CA PHE A 458 -0.06 -20.30 -44.45
C PHE A 458 0.42 -21.71 -44.10
N LYS A 459 1.66 -21.80 -43.63
CA LYS A 459 2.20 -23.02 -43.02
C LYS A 459 2.36 -22.82 -41.52
N ASP A 460 1.95 -23.81 -40.73
CA ASP A 460 2.29 -23.84 -39.31
C ASP A 460 3.77 -24.20 -39.10
N GLU A 461 4.20 -24.26 -37.83
CA GLU A 461 5.58 -24.58 -37.45
C GLU A 461 6.06 -25.96 -37.95
N THR A 462 5.13 -26.88 -38.23
CA THR A 462 5.42 -28.22 -38.78
C THR A 462 5.43 -28.25 -40.30
N GLY A 463 5.13 -27.12 -40.95
CA GLY A 463 5.00 -27.02 -42.41
C GLY A 463 3.61 -27.42 -42.94
N LYS A 464 2.64 -27.72 -42.06
CA LYS A 464 1.30 -28.13 -42.46
C LYS A 464 0.49 -26.92 -42.93
N LYS A 465 -0.32 -27.15 -43.97
CA LYS A 465 -1.24 -26.16 -44.55
C LYS A 465 -2.32 -25.74 -43.56
N ILE A 466 -2.43 -24.43 -43.31
CA ILE A 466 -3.44 -23.81 -42.45
C ILE A 466 -4.03 -22.56 -43.14
N PHE A 467 -5.27 -22.22 -42.80
CA PHE A 467 -6.00 -21.07 -43.36
C PHE A 467 -6.32 -19.98 -42.33
N SER A 468 -5.95 -20.19 -41.07
CA SER A 468 -6.09 -19.23 -39.96
C SER A 468 -4.79 -19.25 -39.17
N LEU A 469 -4.24 -18.07 -38.89
CA LEU A 469 -2.96 -17.92 -38.19
C LEU A 469 -3.01 -16.71 -37.25
N THR A 470 -2.67 -16.94 -35.98
CA THR A 470 -2.38 -15.88 -35.02
C THR A 470 -1.01 -15.30 -35.31
N LEU A 471 -0.95 -13.99 -35.54
CA LEU A 471 0.28 -13.29 -35.89
C LEU A 471 1.00 -12.76 -34.64
N PRO A 472 2.32 -12.54 -34.70
CA PRO A 472 3.04 -11.84 -33.64
C PRO A 472 2.44 -10.46 -33.37
N LYS A 473 2.49 -10.03 -32.10
CA LYS A 473 2.05 -8.69 -31.70
C LYS A 473 2.89 -7.63 -32.42
N THR A 474 2.26 -6.51 -32.75
CA THR A 474 2.98 -5.37 -33.35
C THR A 474 4.06 -4.84 -32.39
N GLY A 475 5.20 -4.41 -32.95
CA GLY A 475 6.17 -3.59 -32.22
C GLY A 475 5.77 -2.11 -32.19
N ALA A 476 6.67 -1.25 -31.72
CA ALA A 476 6.47 0.20 -31.65
C ALA A 476 6.12 0.89 -32.98
N ASP A 477 6.46 0.26 -34.12
CA ASP A 477 6.11 0.77 -35.45
C ASP A 477 4.70 0.38 -35.92
N GLY A 478 3.96 -0.39 -35.12
CA GLY A 478 2.58 -0.80 -35.39
C GLY A 478 2.43 -1.74 -36.58
N LYS A 479 3.53 -2.32 -37.09
CA LYS A 479 3.49 -3.18 -38.28
C LYS A 479 3.14 -4.62 -37.93
N ILE A 480 2.19 -5.13 -38.70
CA ILE A 480 1.83 -6.54 -38.81
C ILE A 480 2.44 -7.03 -40.13
N VAL A 481 3.42 -7.93 -40.05
CA VAL A 481 4.04 -8.54 -41.23
C VAL A 481 3.45 -9.93 -41.41
N LEU A 482 2.80 -10.17 -42.54
CA LEU A 482 2.31 -11.51 -42.85
C LEU A 482 3.48 -12.42 -43.23
N PRO A 483 3.51 -13.67 -42.74
CA PRO A 483 4.39 -14.68 -43.30
C PRO A 483 3.99 -14.99 -44.74
N VAL A 484 4.84 -15.74 -45.44
CA VAL A 484 4.60 -16.12 -46.84
C VAL A 484 3.22 -16.75 -46.99
N LEU A 485 2.41 -16.18 -47.88
CA LEU A 485 1.13 -16.74 -48.26
C LEU A 485 1.32 -17.61 -49.51
N PHE A 486 1.27 -18.92 -49.32
CA PHE A 486 1.50 -19.90 -50.38
C PHE A 486 0.25 -20.09 -51.24
N THR A 487 0.44 -20.48 -52.50
CA THR A 487 -0.63 -20.87 -53.42
C THR A 487 -0.28 -22.21 -54.05
N ASP A 488 -1.28 -23.07 -54.25
CA ASP A 488 -1.07 -24.33 -54.98
C ASP A 488 -0.95 -24.07 -56.49
N ALA A 489 -0.22 -24.92 -57.20
CA ALA A 489 0.01 -24.76 -58.63
C ALA A 489 -1.27 -24.93 -59.48
N ASP A 490 -2.22 -25.72 -58.98
CA ASP A 490 -3.53 -25.97 -59.57
C ASP A 490 -4.63 -25.05 -59.02
N LEU A 491 -4.26 -24.03 -58.23
CA LEU A 491 -5.21 -23.09 -57.66
C LEU A 491 -5.94 -22.33 -58.79
N PRO A 492 -7.30 -22.35 -58.83
CA PRO A 492 -8.05 -21.64 -59.86
C PRO A 492 -7.74 -20.14 -59.88
N ALA A 493 -7.71 -19.56 -61.07
CA ALA A 493 -7.65 -18.12 -61.21
C ALA A 493 -8.93 -17.48 -60.64
N GLY A 494 -8.77 -16.38 -59.91
CA GLY A 494 -9.88 -15.74 -59.21
C GLY A 494 -9.41 -14.78 -58.13
N THR A 495 -10.37 -14.20 -57.42
CA THR A 495 -10.11 -13.36 -56.25
C THR A 495 -10.44 -14.13 -54.99
N TYR A 496 -9.50 -14.17 -54.07
CA TYR A 496 -9.61 -14.76 -52.75
C TYR A 496 -9.47 -13.65 -51.70
N SER A 497 -10.04 -13.83 -50.51
CA SER A 497 -10.05 -12.78 -49.50
C SER A 497 -9.43 -13.26 -48.19
N LEU A 498 -8.45 -12.52 -47.69
CA LEU A 498 -7.79 -12.75 -46.41
C LEU A 498 -8.22 -11.66 -45.42
N ARG A 499 -8.88 -12.03 -44.33
CA ARG A 499 -9.34 -11.10 -43.30
C ARG A 499 -8.38 -11.11 -42.11
N LEU A 500 -7.88 -9.94 -41.74
CA LEU A 500 -7.20 -9.69 -40.48
C LEU A 500 -8.21 -9.19 -39.46
N THR A 501 -8.19 -9.73 -38.24
CA THR A 501 -9.10 -9.36 -37.15
C THR A 501 -8.35 -9.19 -35.83
N THR A 502 -8.57 -8.07 -35.14
CA THR A 502 -8.06 -7.85 -33.78
C THR A 502 -9.04 -8.39 -32.72
N PRO A 503 -8.61 -8.61 -31.46
CA PRO A 503 -9.52 -8.97 -30.37
C PRO A 503 -10.66 -7.95 -30.15
N GLN A 504 -10.43 -6.69 -30.50
CA GLN A 504 -11.42 -5.61 -30.43
C GLN A 504 -12.27 -5.48 -31.70
N LYS A 505 -12.25 -6.50 -32.57
CA LYS A 505 -13.08 -6.64 -33.79
C LYS A 505 -12.80 -5.59 -34.88
N VAL A 506 -11.64 -4.94 -34.84
CA VAL A 506 -11.18 -4.14 -35.98
C VAL A 506 -10.72 -5.11 -37.08
N THR A 507 -11.23 -4.90 -38.30
CA THR A 507 -10.98 -5.81 -39.41
C THR A 507 -10.39 -5.11 -40.63
N LEU A 508 -9.60 -5.84 -41.41
CA LEU A 508 -9.16 -5.47 -42.75
C LEU A 508 -9.25 -6.71 -43.64
N THR A 509 -9.96 -6.60 -44.76
CA THR A 509 -10.01 -7.67 -45.77
C THR A 509 -9.10 -7.31 -46.92
N LEU A 510 -8.18 -8.21 -47.25
CA LEU A 510 -7.23 -8.10 -48.34
C LEU A 510 -7.68 -8.98 -49.49
N ASP A 511 -7.89 -8.38 -50.66
CA ASP A 511 -8.15 -9.13 -51.89
C ASP A 511 -6.85 -9.66 -52.47
N ILE A 512 -6.86 -10.93 -52.84
CA ILE A 512 -5.76 -11.67 -53.43
C ILE A 512 -6.20 -12.18 -54.79
N LYS A 513 -5.69 -11.55 -55.84
CA LYS A 513 -5.96 -11.92 -57.23
C LYS A 513 -4.94 -12.94 -57.71
N ILE A 514 -5.43 -14.15 -57.98
CA ILE A 514 -4.66 -15.25 -58.52
C ILE A 514 -4.86 -15.32 -60.03
N THR A 515 -3.75 -15.36 -60.77
CA THR A 515 -3.72 -15.57 -62.22
C THR A 515 -3.23 -16.97 -62.56
N ALA A 516 -3.70 -17.51 -63.68
CA ALA A 516 -3.24 -18.81 -64.18
C ALA A 516 -1.75 -18.74 -64.58
N PRO A 517 -0.98 -19.84 -64.44
CA PRO A 517 0.37 -19.91 -64.97
C PRO A 517 0.37 -19.61 -66.47
N GLN A 518 1.24 -18.71 -66.93
CA GLN A 518 1.41 -18.47 -68.36
C GLN A 518 1.84 -19.79 -69.03
N PRO A 519 1.15 -20.25 -70.09
CA PRO A 519 1.59 -21.44 -70.81
C PRO A 519 2.98 -21.18 -71.38
N ILE A 520 3.91 -22.10 -71.13
CA ILE A 520 5.26 -22.05 -71.72
C ILE A 520 5.06 -22.07 -73.24
N PRO A 521 5.55 -21.07 -74.00
CA PRO A 521 5.44 -21.11 -75.45
C PRO A 521 6.11 -22.39 -75.95
N ALA A 522 5.38 -23.17 -76.75
CA ALA A 522 5.90 -24.40 -77.32
C ALA A 522 7.21 -24.09 -78.06
N PRO A 523 8.28 -24.90 -77.88
CA PRO A 523 9.51 -24.67 -78.62
C PRO A 523 9.18 -24.70 -80.12
N THR A 524 9.50 -23.61 -80.80
CA THR A 524 9.46 -23.56 -82.27
C THR A 524 10.36 -24.69 -82.77
N GLN A 525 9.75 -25.71 -83.37
CA GLN A 525 10.49 -26.74 -84.09
C GLN A 525 11.29 -26.07 -85.23
N PRO A 526 12.53 -26.52 -85.46
CA PRO A 526 13.53 -25.85 -86.30
C PRO A 526 13.14 -25.76 -87.78
#